data_AF-A0A525W2V6-F1
#
_entry.id   AF-A0A525W2V6-F1
#
_cell.length_a   1.000
_cell.length_b   1.000
_cell.length_c   1.000
_cell.angle_alpha   90.00
_cell.angle_beta   90.00
_cell.angle_gamma   90.00
#
_symmetry.space_group_name_H-M   'P 1'
#
loop_
_entity.id
_entity.type
_entity.pdbx_description
1 polymer ?
#
loop_
_entity_poly.entity_id
_entity_poly.type
_entity_poly.pdbx_seq_one_letter_code
_entity_poly.pdbx_strand_id
1 'polypeptide(L)'
;MKKTDELSVSRAPRSRGRGLTKSGQKLSSRVAKRRLSDRLKEDTASFNSGNLADTLRKEGYEEVPLDELQDRLSKLQGPLAEIILKGRV
;
A
#
# COMPACT_ATOMS: atom_id res chain seq x y z
N MET A 1 5.71 48.50 42.80
CA MET A 1 6.74 47.44 42.70
C MET A 1 6.02 46.13 42.41
N LYS A 2 6.61 45.29 41.55
CA LYS A 2 5.90 44.28 40.74
C LYS A 2 5.33 43.11 41.56
N LYS A 3 4.09 42.71 41.25
CA LYS A 3 3.56 41.38 41.59
C LYS A 3 4.03 40.42 40.50
N THR A 4 4.75 39.36 40.90
CA THR A 4 5.15 38.26 40.03
C THR A 4 4.03 37.25 40.00
N ASP A 5 3.21 37.27 38.96
CA ASP A 5 2.32 36.15 38.65
C ASP A 5 3.17 35.00 38.13
N GLU A 6 3.36 33.99 38.97
CA GLU A 6 3.97 32.74 38.57
C GLU A 6 3.04 32.01 37.60
N LEU A 7 3.42 32.03 36.32
CA LEU A 7 2.82 31.17 35.30
C LEU A 7 3.15 29.71 35.63
N SER A 8 2.28 29.07 36.41
CA SER A 8 2.30 27.62 36.60
C SER A 8 1.98 26.93 35.25
N VAL A 9 3.03 26.60 34.50
CA VAL A 9 2.90 25.77 33.31
C VAL A 9 2.59 24.36 33.78
N SER A 10 1.30 24.05 33.92
CA SER A 10 0.83 22.68 34.10
C SER A 10 1.21 21.86 32.86
N ARG A 11 2.37 21.20 32.95
CA ARG A 11 2.85 20.23 31.97
C ARG A 11 1.83 19.09 31.94
N ALA A 12 1.10 18.95 30.84
CA ALA A 12 0.24 17.79 30.61
C ALA A 12 1.07 16.50 30.80
N PRO A 13 0.54 15.47 31.48
CA PRO A 13 1.26 14.23 31.68
C PRO A 13 1.54 13.62 30.31
N ARG A 14 2.82 13.51 29.96
CA ARG A 14 3.25 12.75 28.79
C ARG A 14 2.78 11.33 29.03
N SER A 15 1.69 10.93 28.37
CA SER A 15 1.27 9.54 28.32
C SER A 15 2.49 8.75 27.88
N ARG A 16 3.08 8.02 28.84
CA ARG A 16 4.05 7.00 28.51
C ARG A 16 3.24 5.96 27.78
N GLY A 17 3.18 6.07 26.45
CA GLY A 17 2.75 5.04 25.52
C GLY A 17 3.70 3.84 25.66
N ARG A 18 3.71 3.24 26.85
CA ARG A 18 4.41 2.03 27.21
C ARG A 18 3.41 0.90 27.00
N GLY A 19 3.21 0.54 25.74
CA GLY A 19 2.27 -0.53 25.40
C GLY A 19 2.15 -0.90 23.93
N LEU A 20 2.87 -0.25 23.01
CA LEU A 20 2.70 -0.50 21.56
C LEU A 20 3.95 -1.02 20.84
N THR A 21 4.88 -1.64 21.56
CA THR A 21 5.89 -2.48 20.91
C THR A 21 5.90 -3.83 21.59
N LYS A 22 5.25 -4.83 20.99
CA LYS A 22 5.59 -6.23 21.27
C LYS A 22 7.11 -6.34 21.16
N SER A 23 7.77 -6.85 22.19
CA SER A 23 9.22 -7.09 22.23
C SER A 23 9.63 -8.28 21.34
N GLY A 24 9.06 -8.36 20.14
CA GLY A 24 9.51 -9.30 19.12
C GLY A 24 10.82 -8.79 18.52
N GLN A 25 11.75 -9.70 18.28
CA GLN A 25 13.00 -9.42 17.56
C GLN A 25 12.69 -8.59 16.31
N LYS A 26 13.18 -7.35 16.29
CA LYS A 26 13.05 -6.47 15.13
C LYS A 26 13.89 -7.08 14.00
N LEU A 27 13.24 -7.81 13.11
CA LEU A 27 13.88 -8.27 11.89
C LEU A 27 14.39 -7.05 11.13
N SER A 28 15.57 -7.17 10.54
CA SER A 28 16.12 -6.19 9.61
C SER A 28 15.02 -5.74 8.65
N SER A 29 14.90 -4.43 8.43
CA SER A 29 13.88 -3.84 7.56
C SER A 29 13.85 -4.47 6.18
N ARG A 30 15.01 -4.90 5.65
CA ARG A 30 15.13 -5.64 4.38
C ARG A 30 14.50 -7.03 4.45
N VAL A 31 14.74 -7.77 5.53
CA VAL A 31 14.16 -9.11 5.75
C VAL A 31 12.65 -9.03 5.98
N ALA A 32 12.20 -8.03 6.74
CA ALA A 32 10.78 -7.78 6.95
C ALA A 32 10.06 -7.40 5.64
N LYS A 33 10.66 -6.53 4.83
CA LYS A 33 10.14 -6.17 3.50
C LYS A 33 10.11 -7.37 2.54
N ARG A 34 11.15 -8.22 2.53
CA ARG A 34 11.19 -9.43 1.70
C ARG A 34 10.06 -10.39 2.08
N ARG A 35 9.89 -10.69 3.37
CA ARG A 35 8.79 -11.53 3.86
C ARG A 35 7.41 -10.95 3.54
N LEU A 36 7.25 -9.62 3.59
CA LEU A 36 6.01 -8.98 3.15
C LEU A 36 5.78 -9.15 1.65
N SER A 37 6.81 -8.95 0.82
CA SER A 37 6.71 -9.17 -0.63
C SER A 37 6.36 -10.61 -0.97
N ASP A 38 6.95 -11.58 -0.28
CA ASP A 38 6.70 -13.00 -0.51
C ASP A 38 5.26 -13.36 -0.11
N ARG A 39 4.80 -12.89 1.05
CA ARG A 39 3.39 -13.03 1.48
C ARG A 39 2.41 -12.39 0.51
N LEU A 40 2.69 -11.17 0.03
CA LEU A 40 1.82 -10.51 -0.95
C LEU A 40 1.73 -11.31 -2.25
N LYS A 41 2.82 -11.92 -2.70
CA LYS A 41 2.81 -12.80 -3.88
C LYS A 41 1.98 -14.05 -3.64
N GLU A 42 2.12 -14.69 -2.48
CA GLU A 42 1.32 -15.87 -2.09
C GLU A 42 -0.17 -15.54 -1.96
N ASP A 43 -0.50 -14.43 -1.30
CA ASP A 43 -1.88 -13.93 -1.17
C ASP A 43 -2.47 -13.61 -2.54
N THR A 44 -1.69 -12.97 -3.42
CA THR A 44 -2.12 -12.69 -4.81
C THR A 44 -2.30 -13.99 -5.61
N ALA A 45 -1.38 -14.96 -5.47
CA ALA A 45 -1.48 -16.24 -6.16
C ALA A 45 -2.69 -17.06 -5.68
N SER A 46 -2.98 -17.06 -4.37
CA SER A 46 -4.15 -17.74 -3.82
C SER A 46 -5.45 -17.06 -4.23
N PHE A 47 -5.50 -15.72 -4.25
CA PHE A 47 -6.65 -14.97 -4.79
C PHE A 47 -6.86 -15.27 -6.28
N ASN A 48 -5.79 -15.30 -7.06
CA ASN A 48 -5.82 -15.61 -8.50
C ASN A 48 -6.06 -17.10 -8.81
N SER A 49 -5.88 -17.99 -7.83
CA SER A 49 -6.15 -19.43 -8.00
C SER A 49 -7.64 -19.77 -8.04
N GLY A 50 -8.49 -18.84 -7.58
CA GLY A 50 -9.92 -18.87 -7.86
C GLY A 50 -10.22 -18.50 -9.31
N ASN A 51 -11.51 -18.48 -9.69
CA ASN A 51 -11.89 -18.08 -11.04
C ASN A 51 -11.94 -16.54 -11.17
N LEU A 52 -10.78 -15.89 -11.05
CA LEU A 52 -10.62 -14.44 -11.21
C LEU A 52 -11.17 -13.97 -12.57
N ALA A 53 -10.98 -14.77 -13.61
CA ALA A 53 -11.53 -14.51 -14.94
C ALA A 53 -13.06 -14.42 -14.90
N ASP A 54 -13.74 -15.37 -14.24
CA ASP A 54 -15.19 -15.31 -14.07
C ASP A 54 -15.65 -14.10 -13.23
N THR A 55 -14.92 -13.73 -12.19
CA THR A 55 -15.29 -12.55 -11.37
C THR A 55 -15.14 -11.26 -12.18
N LEU A 56 -14.05 -11.11 -12.91
CA LEU A 56 -13.83 -9.95 -13.78
C LEU A 56 -14.88 -9.88 -14.89
N ARG A 57 -15.23 -11.02 -15.48
CA ARG A 57 -16.31 -11.12 -16.48
C ARG A 57 -17.67 -10.70 -15.91
N LYS A 58 -17.98 -11.07 -14.67
CA LYS A 58 -19.20 -10.64 -13.96
C LYS A 58 -19.21 -9.13 -13.67
N GLU A 59 -18.05 -8.54 -13.43
CA GLU A 59 -17.88 -7.08 -13.27
C GLU A 59 -17.90 -6.33 -14.61
N GLY A 60 -18.01 -7.04 -15.73
CA GLY A 60 -18.10 -6.45 -17.07
C GLY A 60 -16.74 -6.19 -17.72
N TYR A 61 -15.66 -6.71 -17.16
CA TYR A 61 -14.35 -6.66 -17.81
C TYR A 61 -14.26 -7.69 -18.93
N GLU A 62 -13.65 -7.27 -20.03
CA GLU A 62 -13.43 -8.07 -21.23
C GLU A 62 -12.01 -8.65 -21.22
N GLU A 63 -11.88 -9.93 -21.58
CA GLU A 63 -10.59 -10.55 -21.87
C GLU A 63 -10.18 -10.20 -23.30
N VAL A 64 -9.13 -9.40 -23.44
CA VAL A 64 -8.69 -8.85 -24.72
C VAL A 64 -7.21 -9.23 -24.93
N PRO A 65 -6.78 -9.58 -26.16
CA PRO A 65 -5.38 -9.81 -26.47
C PRO A 65 -4.50 -8.62 -26.06
N LEU A 66 -3.25 -8.90 -25.71
CA LEU A 66 -2.35 -7.88 -25.19
C LEU A 66 -2.13 -6.72 -26.17
N ASP A 67 -2.04 -7.02 -27.46
CA ASP A 67 -1.80 -6.03 -28.51
C ASP A 67 -2.97 -5.03 -28.61
N GLU A 68 -4.19 -5.53 -28.50
CA GLU A 68 -5.39 -4.69 -28.53
C GLU A 68 -5.54 -3.87 -27.24
N LEU A 69 -5.17 -4.41 -26.08
CA LEU A 69 -5.10 -3.62 -24.84
C LEU A 69 -4.10 -2.47 -24.95
N GLN A 70 -2.93 -2.71 -25.56
CA GLN A 70 -1.93 -1.68 -25.78
C GLN A 70 -2.44 -0.59 -26.73
N ASP A 71 -3.12 -0.96 -27.81
CA ASP A 71 -3.73 -0.01 -28.74
C ASP A 71 -4.87 0.79 -28.09
N ARG A 72 -5.69 0.16 -27.23
CA ARG A 72 -6.72 0.87 -26.43
C ARG A 72 -6.08 1.84 -25.43
N LEU A 73 -5.01 1.43 -24.75
CA LEU A 73 -4.29 2.27 -23.78
C LEU A 73 -3.53 3.42 -24.43
N SER A 74 -2.96 3.22 -25.63
CA SER A 74 -2.24 4.29 -26.35
C SER A 74 -3.17 5.44 -26.76
N LYS A 75 -4.46 5.14 -26.97
CA LYS A 75 -5.52 6.11 -27.29
C LYS A 75 -6.09 6.81 -26.06
N LEU A 76 -5.87 6.26 -24.86
CA LEU A 76 -6.27 6.88 -23.59
C LEU A 76 -5.26 7.96 -23.22
N GLN A 77 -5.63 9.22 -23.43
CA GLN A 77 -4.89 10.36 -22.90
C GLN A 77 -5.10 10.43 -21.39
N GLY A 78 -4.17 9.84 -20.63
CA GLY A 78 -4.20 9.90 -19.18
C GLY A 78 -2.90 9.44 -18.52
N PRO A 79 -2.56 9.98 -17.35
CA PRO A 79 -1.31 9.67 -16.64
C PRO A 79 -1.19 8.18 -16.28
N LEU A 80 -2.33 7.49 -16.08
CA LEU A 80 -2.35 6.06 -15.80
C LEU A 80 -1.92 5.22 -17.02
N ALA A 81 -2.35 5.59 -18.23
CA ALA A 81 -1.96 4.89 -19.45
C ALA A 81 -0.45 5.02 -19.69
N GLU A 82 0.12 6.20 -19.47
CA GLU A 82 1.56 6.43 -19.58
C GLU A 82 2.36 5.57 -18.59
N ILE A 83 1.91 5.46 -17.34
CA ILE A 83 2.58 4.63 -16.32
C ILE A 83 2.55 3.14 -16.70
N ILE A 84 1.40 2.65 -17.17
CA ILE A 84 1.22 1.24 -17.55
C ILE A 84 2.07 0.90 -18.79
N LEU A 85 2.14 1.79 -19.78
CA LEU A 85 2.94 1.58 -20.99
C LEU A 85 4.45 1.73 -20.71
N LYS A 86 4.87 2.66 -19.84
CA LYS A 86 6.28 2.93 -19.54
C LYS A 86 6.95 1.87 -18.67
N GLY A 87 6.19 1.16 -17.83
CA GLY A 87 6.72 0.11 -16.95
C GLY A 87 7.20 -1.17 -17.64
N ARG A 88 7.18 -1.24 -18.98
CA ARG A 88 7.54 -2.43 -19.77
C ARG A 88 8.83 -2.31 -20.61
N VAL A 89 9.62 -1.25 -20.42
CA VAL A 89 10.96 -1.10 -21.02
C VAL A 89 12.02 -1.75 -20.14
#